data_AF-A6EH32-F1
#
_entry.id   AF-A6EH32-F1
#
_cell.length_a   1.000
_cell.length_b   1.000
_cell.length_c   1.000
_cell.angle_alpha   90.00
_cell.angle_beta   90.00
_cell.angle_gamma   90.00
#
_symmetry.space_group_name_H-M   'P 1'
#
loop_
_entity.id
_entity.type
_entity.pdbx_description
1 polymer ?
#
loop_
_entity_poly.entity_id
_entity_poly.type
_entity_poly.pdbx_seq_one_letter_code
_entity_poly.pdbx_strand_id
1 'polypeptide(L)'
;MKNNAATWLGAIFTSLSLVYSGCSYFNNDEEDNINAMKYIEAKAVVNQKMPERVTRYGAKQARYNITIIDPDGKGIPRYNCELGGSHALNDTVVVYYDPNEPLTSEVLTKKP
;
A
#
# COMPACT_ATOMS: atom_id res chain seq x y z
N MET A 1 -10.16 -56.21 -5.30
CA MET A 1 -10.13 -54.95 -6.07
C MET A 1 -10.86 -53.83 -5.32
N LYS A 2 -10.30 -53.32 -4.22
CA LYS A 2 -10.86 -52.16 -3.50
C LYS A 2 -9.70 -51.54 -2.76
N ASN A 3 -9.03 -50.55 -3.36
CA ASN A 3 -8.05 -49.65 -2.71
C ASN A 3 -7.61 -48.53 -3.68
N ASN A 4 -7.78 -48.72 -4.99
CA ASN A 4 -7.37 -47.73 -5.99
C ASN A 4 -8.18 -46.42 -5.92
N ALA A 5 -9.46 -46.46 -5.57
CA ALA A 5 -10.28 -45.23 -5.56
C ALA A 5 -9.83 -44.21 -4.48
N ALA A 6 -9.39 -44.69 -3.32
CA ALA A 6 -8.96 -43.82 -2.20
C ALA A 6 -7.60 -43.17 -2.46
N THR A 7 -6.66 -43.90 -3.06
CA THR A 7 -5.35 -43.36 -3.46
C THR A 7 -5.46 -42.35 -4.59
N TRP A 8 -6.35 -42.58 -5.56
CA TRP A 8 -6.62 -41.60 -6.62
C TRP A 8 -7.26 -40.30 -6.09
N LEU A 9 -8.20 -40.38 -5.16
CA LEU A 9 -8.80 -39.19 -4.54
C LEU A 9 -7.80 -38.40 -3.69
N GLY A 10 -6.94 -39.08 -2.93
CA GLY A 10 -5.87 -38.43 -2.17
C GLY A 10 -4.89 -37.69 -3.07
N ALA A 11 -4.46 -38.31 -4.18
CA ALA A 11 -3.54 -37.70 -5.14
C ALA A 11 -4.12 -36.43 -5.79
N ILE A 12 -5.41 -36.45 -6.16
CA ILE A 12 -6.11 -35.29 -6.74
C ILE A 12 -6.19 -34.13 -5.74
N PHE A 13 -6.48 -34.42 -4.47
CA PHE A 13 -6.56 -33.37 -3.45
C PHE A 13 -5.21 -32.71 -3.19
N THR A 14 -4.14 -33.52 -3.10
CA THR A 14 -2.78 -32.99 -2.92
C THR A 14 -2.32 -32.16 -4.12
N SER A 15 -2.62 -32.56 -5.36
CA SER A 15 -2.22 -31.78 -6.54
C SER A 15 -2.99 -30.46 -6.64
N LEU A 16 -4.29 -30.45 -6.34
CA LEU A 16 -5.07 -29.20 -6.26
C LEU A 16 -4.54 -28.25 -5.19
N SER A 17 -4.15 -28.75 -4.01
CA SER A 17 -3.58 -27.90 -2.95
C SER A 17 -2.23 -27.28 -3.34
N LEU A 18 -1.38 -28.02 -4.07
CA LEU A 18 -0.09 -27.53 -4.54
C LEU A 18 -0.25 -26.50 -5.66
N VAL A 19 -1.18 -26.72 -6.59
CA VAL A 19 -1.49 -25.75 -7.65
C VAL A 19 -2.08 -24.47 -7.07
N TYR A 20 -3.01 -24.57 -6.12
CA TYR A 20 -3.58 -23.40 -5.46
C TYR A 20 -2.54 -22.58 -4.69
N SER A 21 -1.68 -23.27 -3.91
CA SER A 21 -0.60 -22.60 -3.18
C SER A 21 0.41 -21.96 -4.14
N GLY A 22 0.77 -22.65 -5.22
CA GLY A 22 1.66 -22.15 -6.26
C GLY A 22 1.11 -20.92 -6.98
N CYS A 23 -0.14 -20.96 -7.46
CA CYS A 23 -0.77 -19.81 -8.11
C CYS A 23 -0.95 -18.61 -7.16
N SER A 24 -1.25 -18.84 -5.87
CA SER A 24 -1.32 -17.74 -4.91
C SER A 24 0.02 -17.06 -4.68
N TYR A 25 1.12 -17.82 -4.74
CA TYR A 25 2.47 -17.29 -4.51
C TYR A 25 2.95 -16.44 -5.70
N PHE A 26 2.69 -16.87 -6.93
CA PHE A 26 3.10 -16.12 -8.12
C PHE A 26 2.28 -14.85 -8.38
N ASN A 27 1.00 -14.81 -7.99
CA ASN A 27 0.18 -13.61 -8.19
C ASN A 27 0.62 -12.43 -7.29
N ASN A 28 1.09 -12.69 -6.07
CA ASN A 28 1.50 -11.63 -5.15
C ASN A 28 2.76 -10.91 -5.65
N ASP A 29 3.72 -11.65 -6.21
CA ASP A 29 4.98 -11.10 -6.70
C ASP A 29 4.79 -10.23 -7.97
N GLU A 30 3.77 -10.47 -8.79
CA GLU A 30 3.44 -9.63 -9.96
C GLU A 30 2.70 -8.35 -9.56
N GLU A 31 1.74 -8.44 -8.63
CA GLU A 31 0.93 -7.30 -8.20
C GLU A 31 1.75 -6.26 -7.43
N ASP A 32 2.65 -6.70 -6.55
CA ASP A 32 3.58 -5.81 -5.82
C ASP A 32 4.55 -5.10 -6.77
N ASN A 33 5.02 -5.77 -7.82
CA ASN A 33 5.94 -5.21 -8.80
C ASN A 33 5.26 -4.18 -9.73
N ILE A 34 4.02 -4.45 -10.14
CA ILE A 34 3.19 -3.51 -10.93
C ILE A 34 2.89 -2.26 -10.10
N ASN A 35 2.52 -2.42 -8.83
CA ASN A 35 2.30 -1.30 -7.92
C ASN A 35 3.59 -0.51 -7.70
N ALA A 36 4.75 -1.17 -7.55
CA ALA A 36 6.03 -0.49 -7.36
C ALA A 36 6.47 0.36 -8.56
N MET A 37 6.10 -0.01 -9.79
CA MET A 37 6.38 0.79 -10.99
C MET A 37 5.47 2.01 -11.15
N LYS A 38 4.31 2.04 -10.49
CA LYS A 38 3.30 3.10 -10.68
C LYS A 38 3.58 4.36 -9.87
N TYR A 39 4.31 4.24 -8.77
CA TYR A 39 4.51 5.33 -7.82
C TYR A 39 5.80 6.10 -8.10
N ILE A 40 5.69 7.43 -8.13
CA ILE A 40 6.83 8.33 -8.28
C ILE A 40 7.13 9.07 -6.98
N GLU A 41 8.41 9.36 -6.77
CA GLU A 41 8.85 10.17 -5.63
C GLU A 41 8.53 11.64 -5.85
N ALA A 42 7.95 12.30 -4.86
CA ALA A 42 7.71 13.74 -4.87
C ALA A 42 7.87 14.37 -3.48
N LYS A 43 8.10 15.68 -3.50
CA LYS A 43 8.10 16.49 -2.27
C LYS A 43 6.67 16.88 -1.93
N ALA A 44 6.30 16.78 -0.67
CA ALA A 44 5.03 17.26 -0.18
C ALA A 44 5.21 18.19 1.01
N VAL A 45 4.40 19.24 1.09
CA VAL A 45 4.39 20.20 2.19
C VAL A 45 3.23 19.88 3.13
N VAL A 46 3.50 19.83 4.43
CA VAL A 46 2.47 19.63 5.45
C VAL A 46 1.68 20.93 5.65
N ASN A 47 0.42 20.93 5.24
CA ASN A 47 -0.47 22.09 5.38
C ASN A 47 -1.23 22.07 6.70
N GLN A 48 -1.44 20.90 7.29
CA GLN A 48 -2.19 20.75 8.53
C GLN A 48 -1.85 19.44 9.22
N LYS A 49 -1.64 19.49 10.54
CA LYS A 49 -1.61 18.30 11.41
C LYS A 49 -2.99 18.10 12.02
N MET A 50 -3.57 16.91 11.82
CA MET A 50 -4.82 16.51 12.47
C MET A 50 -4.57 16.18 13.95
N PRO A 51 -5.57 16.36 14.82
CA PRO A 51 -5.45 15.97 16.22
C PRO A 51 -5.16 14.48 16.36
N GLU A 52 -4.34 14.15 17.35
CA GLU A 52 -3.98 12.77 17.65
C GLU A 52 -5.22 12.00 18.13
N ARG A 53 -5.31 10.74 17.68
CA ARG A 53 -6.45 9.88 17.99
C ARG A 53 -6.01 8.77 18.91
N VAL A 54 -6.60 8.73 20.09
CA VAL A 54 -6.46 7.62 21.03
C VAL A 54 -7.69 6.73 20.91
N THR A 55 -7.47 5.43 20.68
CA THR A 55 -8.53 4.43 20.62
C THR A 55 -8.41 3.47 21.81
N ARG A 56 -9.42 2.63 22.05
CA ARG A 56 -9.35 1.55 23.05
C ARG A 56 -8.12 0.64 22.87
N TYR A 57 -7.61 0.53 21.63
CA TYR A 57 -6.47 -0.30 21.26
C TYR A 57 -5.14 0.47 21.25
N GLY A 58 -5.10 1.69 21.79
CA GLY A 58 -3.92 2.53 21.87
C GLY A 58 -3.93 3.74 20.93
N ALA A 59 -2.80 4.45 20.91
CA ALA A 59 -2.58 5.63 20.07
C ALA A 59 -2.49 5.23 18.59
N LYS A 60 -3.26 5.92 17.74
CA LYS A 60 -3.16 5.81 16.28
C LYS A 60 -2.15 6.80 15.75
N GLN A 61 -1.62 6.54 14.55
CA GLN A 61 -0.72 7.47 13.89
C GLN A 61 -1.42 8.81 13.63
N ALA A 62 -0.65 9.89 13.72
CA ALA A 62 -1.10 11.22 13.37
C ALA A 62 -1.38 11.30 11.86
N ARG A 63 -2.40 12.08 11.50
CA ARG A 63 -2.79 12.32 10.10
C ARG A 63 -2.47 13.74 9.70
N TYR A 64 -2.20 13.93 8.43
CA TYR A 64 -1.79 15.21 7.88
C TYR A 64 -2.55 15.51 6.59
N ASN A 65 -2.86 16.78 6.39
CA ASN A 65 -3.18 17.28 5.07
C ASN A 65 -1.90 17.82 4.45
N ILE A 66 -1.61 17.39 3.24
CA ILE A 66 -0.37 17.74 2.53
C ILE A 66 -0.70 18.29 1.14
N THR A 67 0.22 19.07 0.58
CA THR A 67 0.22 19.38 -0.86
C THR A 67 1.43 18.71 -1.46
N ILE A 68 1.20 17.75 -2.36
CA ILE A 68 2.26 17.15 -3.16
C ILE A 68 2.63 18.13 -4.27
N ILE A 69 3.92 18.34 -4.49
CA ILE A 69 4.47 19.13 -5.58
C ILE A 69 4.84 18.14 -6.68
N ASP A 70 4.00 18.09 -7.72
CA ASP A 70 4.19 17.33 -8.96
C ASP A 70 5.51 17.77 -9.65
N PRO A 71 6.18 16.94 -10.46
CA PRO A 71 7.37 17.36 -11.21
C PRO A 71 7.12 18.58 -12.11
N ASP A 72 5.87 18.76 -12.57
CA ASP A 72 5.42 19.92 -13.34
C ASP A 72 5.19 21.19 -12.48
N GLY A 73 5.48 21.12 -11.17
CA GLY A 73 5.30 22.21 -10.21
C GLY A 73 3.85 22.41 -9.76
N LYS A 74 2.94 21.53 -10.16
CA LYS A 74 1.52 21.59 -9.77
C LYS A 74 1.34 21.11 -8.33
N GLY A 75 0.56 21.86 -7.55
CA GLY A 75 0.16 21.45 -6.20
C GLY A 75 -1.04 20.50 -6.23
N ILE A 76 -0.88 19.29 -5.70
CA ILE A 76 -1.93 18.29 -5.56
C ILE A 76 -2.31 18.18 -4.07
N PRO A 77 -3.48 18.68 -3.66
CA PRO A 77 -3.90 18.60 -2.26
C PRO A 77 -4.33 17.19 -1.89
N ARG A 78 -3.85 16.70 -0.75
CA ARG A 78 -4.18 15.39 -0.18
C ARG A 78 -4.55 15.54 1.29
N TYR A 79 -5.50 14.72 1.72
CA TYR A 79 -6.11 14.81 3.05
C TYR A 79 -5.95 13.50 3.81
N ASN A 80 -5.88 13.61 5.14
CA ASN A 80 -5.86 12.46 6.05
C ASN A 80 -4.71 11.45 5.80
N CYS A 81 -3.57 11.90 5.30
CA CYS A 81 -2.41 11.06 5.03
C CYS A 81 -1.67 10.67 6.32
N GLU A 82 -1.25 9.41 6.43
CA GLU A 82 -0.44 8.91 7.54
C GLU A 82 1.03 8.92 7.10
N LEU A 83 1.81 9.90 7.60
CA LEU A 83 3.16 10.19 7.08
C LEU A 83 4.28 9.43 7.80
N GLY A 84 3.97 8.67 8.85
CA GLY A 84 4.96 8.10 9.75
C GLY A 84 5.70 9.18 10.56
N GLY A 85 5.70 9.05 11.88
CA GLY A 85 6.37 10.02 12.77
C GLY A 85 5.60 11.33 12.99
N SER A 86 6.28 12.30 13.58
CA SER A 86 5.72 13.61 13.92
C SER A 86 6.32 14.69 13.03
N HIS A 87 5.48 15.37 12.27
CA HIS A 87 5.85 16.49 11.38
C HIS A 87 5.16 17.77 11.85
N ALA A 88 5.83 18.91 11.68
CA ALA A 88 5.30 20.23 11.96
C ALA A 88 4.59 20.82 10.73
N LEU A 89 3.85 21.91 10.96
CA LEU A 89 3.26 22.69 9.88
C LEU A 89 4.36 23.29 9.00
N ASN A 90 4.16 23.24 7.68
CA ASN A 90 5.10 23.66 6.63
C ASN A 90 6.36 22.79 6.49
N ASP A 91 6.46 21.66 7.20
CA ASP A 91 7.53 20.70 6.94
C ASP A 91 7.41 20.15 5.52
N THR A 92 8.56 19.93 4.89
CA THR A 92 8.64 19.25 3.58
C THR A 92 9.04 17.81 3.80
N VAL A 93 8.22 16.89 3.31
CA VAL A 93 8.43 15.44 3.41
C VAL A 93 8.54 14.83 2.02
N VAL A 94 9.23 13.70 1.91
CA VAL A 94 9.26 12.90 0.68
C VAL A 94 8.14 11.88 0.75
N VAL A 95 7.33 11.82 -0.29
CA VAL A 95 6.23 10.87 -0.44
C VAL A 95 6.27 10.21 -1.81
N TYR A 96 5.59 9.08 -1.93
CA TYR A 96 5.38 8.39 -3.18
C TYR A 96 3.88 8.40 -3.49
N TYR A 97 3.52 8.79 -4.71
CA TYR A 97 2.13 8.78 -5.20
C TYR A 97 2.09 8.30 -6.65
N ASP A 98 0.91 7.86 -7.08
CA ASP A 98 0.67 7.49 -8.47
C ASP A 98 0.23 8.72 -9.28
N PRO A 99 1.00 9.13 -10.31
CA PRO A 99 0.70 10.30 -11.12
C PRO A 99 -0.49 10.07 -12.07
N ASN A 100 -0.87 8.82 -12.34
CA ASN A 100 -2.05 8.49 -13.15
C ASN A 100 -3.35 8.67 -12.35
N GLU A 101 -3.26 8.50 -11.03
CA GLU A 101 -4.38 8.63 -10.09
C GLU A 101 -4.03 9.55 -8.91
N PRO A 102 -3.67 10.82 -9.16
CA PRO A 102 -3.03 11.68 -8.16
C PRO A 102 -3.96 12.03 -6.97
N LEU A 103 -5.27 11.96 -7.16
CA LEU A 103 -6.27 12.33 -6.15
C LEU A 103 -6.83 11.15 -5.35
N THR A 104 -6.72 9.93 -5.89
CA THR A 104 -7.37 8.73 -5.35
C THR A 104 -6.39 7.68 -4.83
N SER A 105 -5.20 7.59 -5.44
CA SER A 105 -4.15 6.64 -5.00
C SER A 105 -3.74 6.86 -3.55
N GLU A 106 -3.21 5.84 -2.90
CA GLU A 106 -2.63 5.98 -1.57
C GLU A 106 -1.39 6.89 -1.63
N VAL A 107 -1.04 7.54 -0.52
CA VAL A 107 0.22 8.28 -0.42
C VAL A 107 1.14 7.50 0.50
N LEU A 108 2.25 7.02 -0.04
CA LEU A 108 3.20 6.20 0.68
C LEU A 108 4.39 7.04 1.16
N THR A 109 4.95 6.66 2.29
CA THR A 109 6.10 7.36 2.92
C THR A 109 7.40 6.61 2.69
N LYS A 110 7.33 5.47 2.03
CA LYS A 110 8.44 4.63 1.62
C LYS A 110 8.15 4.14 0.22
N LYS A 111 9.21 3.85 -0.52
CA LYS A 111 9.08 3.22 -1.82
C LYS A 111 8.37 1.86 -1.62
N PRO A 112 7.27 1.59 -2.35
CA PRO A 112 6.68 0.26 -2.41
C PRO A 112 7.68 -0.79 -2.91
#